data_AF-A0A7Y8WLB7-F1
#
_entry.id   AF-A0A7Y8WLB7-F1
#
_cell.length_a   1.000
_cell.length_b   1.000
_cell.length_c   1.000
_cell.angle_alpha   90.00
_cell.angle_beta   90.00
_cell.angle_gamma   90.00
#
_symmetry.space_group_name_H-M   'P 1'
#
loop_
_entity.id
_entity.type
_entity.pdbx_description
1 polymer ?
#
loop_
_entity_poly.entity_id
_entity_poly.type
_entity_poly.pdbx_seq_one_letter_code
_entity_poly.pdbx_strand_id
1 'polypeptide(L)' 'MKRYKLIKNYRGIHKKGTIFFLIAESEFIGVKEFVLQTMKLDGKIILSEKELKNYFRQLY' A
#
# COMPACT_ATOMS: atom_id res chain seq x y z
N MET A 1 10.69 6.24 6.44
CA MET A 1 9.81 5.18 5.88
C MET A 1 8.65 5.84 5.16
N LYS A 2 8.41 5.52 3.88
CA LYS A 2 7.30 6.11 3.10
C LYS A 2 5.96 5.72 3.72
N ARG A 3 5.01 6.66 3.76
CA ARG A 3 3.65 6.43 4.28
C ARG A 3 2.59 6.61 3.20
N TYR A 4 1.60 5.73 3.22
CA TYR A 4 0.49 5.74 2.27
C TYR A 4 -0.84 5.80 3.01
N LYS A 5 -1.74 6.66 2.53
CA LYS A 5 -3.14 6.71 2.97
C LYS A 5 -4.01 6.05 1.93
N LEU A 6 -4.88 5.15 2.39
CA LEU A 6 -5.88 4.54 1.52
C LEU A 6 -6.96 5.57 1.17
N ILE A 7 -7.17 5.85 -0.12
CA ILE A 7 -8.13 6.86 -0.60
C ILE A 7 -9.46 6.28 -1.07
N LYS A 8 -9.53 4.96 -1.29
CA LYS A 8 -10.73 4.19 -1.66
C LYS A 8 -10.71 2.85 -0.91
N ASN A 9 -11.87 2.26 -0.62
CA ASN A 9 -11.90 0.93 0.01
C ASN A 9 -11.11 -0.08 -0.83
N TYR A 10 -10.31 -0.92 -0.19
CA TYR A 10 -9.42 -1.84 -0.87
C TYR A 10 -9.79 -3.29 -0.54
N ARG A 11 -10.16 -4.05 -1.57
CA ARG A 11 -10.51 -5.48 -1.54
C ARG A 11 -11.54 -5.89 -0.47
N GLY A 12 -12.32 -4.95 0.07
CA GLY A 12 -13.24 -5.21 1.19
C GLY A 12 -12.57 -5.42 2.55
N ILE A 13 -11.24 -5.37 2.62
CA ILE A 13 -10.44 -5.70 3.82
C ILE A 13 -10.11 -4.44 4.61
N HIS A 14 -9.82 -3.34 3.91
CA HIS A 14 -9.44 -2.06 4.52
C HIS A 14 -10.31 -0.91 4.04
N LYS A 15 -10.72 -0.06 5.00
CA LYS A 15 -11.58 1.10 4.76
C LYS A 15 -10.75 2.33 4.37
N LYS A 16 -11.31 3.18 3.52
CA LYS A 16 -10.75 4.49 3.18
C LYS A 16 -10.30 5.22 4.46
N GLY A 17 -9.10 5.80 4.41
CA GLY A 17 -8.49 6.53 5.52
C GLY A 17 -7.41 5.75 6.27
N THR A 18 -7.37 4.42 6.17
CA THR A 18 -6.33 3.60 6.80
C THR A 18 -4.93 4.01 6.33
N ILE A 19 -4.00 4.09 7.28
CA ILE A 19 -2.60 4.44 7.06
C ILE A 19 -1.74 3.19 7.02
N PHE A 20 -0.85 3.16 6.05
CA PHE A 20 0.10 2.09 5.83
C PHE A 20 1.54 2.62 5.75
N PHE A 21 2.48 1.78 6.18
CA PHE A 21 3.90 1.95 5.96
C PHE A 21 4.34 1.11 4.76
N LEU A 22 5.17 1.66 3.88
CA LEU A 22 5.91 0.86 2.91
C LEU A 22 7.08 0.19 3.62
N ILE A 23 7.06 -1.15 3.65
CA ILE A 23 8.08 -1.96 4.31
C ILE A 23 8.99 -2.69 3.32
N ALA A 24 8.53 -2.91 2.08
CA ALA A 24 9.34 -3.45 0.99
C ALA A 24 8.85 -2.96 -0.37
N GLU A 25 9.79 -2.76 -1.29
CA GLU A 25 9.58 -2.42 -2.69
C GLU A 25 10.53 -3.31 -3.50
N SER A 26 10.02 -3.99 -4.53
CA SER A 26 10.80 -4.87 -5.40
C SER A 26 10.46 -4.59 -6.85
N GLU A 27 11.47 -4.63 -7.71
CA GLU A 27 11.31 -4.56 -9.16
C GLU A 27 12.05 -5.74 -9.80
N PHE A 28 11.35 -6.52 -10.61
CA PHE A 28 11.93 -7.62 -11.37
C PHE A 28 11.43 -7.60 -12.81
N ILE A 29 12.36 -7.44 -13.76
CA ILE A 29 12.07 -7.37 -15.20
C ILE A 29 10.94 -6.37 -15.52
N GLY A 30 11.00 -5.18 -14.91
CA GLY A 30 10.01 -4.10 -15.11
C GLY A 30 8.66 -4.30 -14.38
N VAL A 31 8.50 -5.37 -13.60
CA VAL A 31 7.34 -5.57 -12.74
C VAL A 31 7.67 -5.08 -11.34
N LYS A 32 6.94 -4.07 -10.86
CA LYS A 32 7.08 -3.53 -9.50
C LYS A 32 6.00 -4.03 -8.54
N GLU A 33 6.44 -4.51 -7.39
CA GLU A 33 5.61 -4.94 -6.27
C GLU A 33 5.97 -4.18 -4.99
N PHE A 34 4.93 -3.91 -4.19
CA PHE A 34 5.03 -3.13 -2.97
C PHE A 34 4.37 -3.89 -1.83
N VAL A 35 5.03 -3.89 -0.66
CA VAL A 35 4.47 -4.44 0.57
C VAL A 35 4.14 -3.30 1.52
N LEU A 36 2.85 -3.14 1.80
CA LEU A 36 2.33 -2.17 2.75
C LEU A 36 1.86 -2.86 4.03
N GLN A 37 2.23 -2.30 5.18
CA GLN A 37 1.83 -2.77 6.51
C GLN A 37 0.94 -1.74 7.18
N THR A 38 -0.20 -2.15 7.75
CA THR A 38 -1.06 -1.24 8.53
C THR A 38 -0.30 -0.63 9.70
N MET A 39 -0.65 0.60 10.09
CA MET A 39 0.00 1.26 11.23
C MET A 39 -0.17 0.50 12.55
N LYS A 40 -1.24 -0.29 12.68
CA LYS A 40 -1.53 -1.16 13.84
C LYS A 40 -0.79 -2.50 13.80
N LEU A 41 0.03 -2.75 12.78
CA LEU A 41 0.78 -3.99 12.57
C LEU A 41 -0.11 -5.26 12.42
N ASP A 42 -1.41 -5.10 12.21
CA ASP A 42 -2.38 -6.20 12.13
C ASP A 42 -2.56 -6.79 10.72
N GLY A 43 -2.06 -6.13 9.67
CA GLY A 43 -2.24 -6.60 8.30
C GLY A 43 -1.20 -6.11 7.30
N LYS A 44 -0.74 -7.03 6.45
CA LYS A 44 0.13 -6.75 5.29
C LYS A 44 -0.65 -6.93 4.00
N ILE A 45 -0.38 -6.07 3.03
CA ILE A 45 -0.88 -6.20 1.67
C ILE A 45 0.27 -6.11 0.69
N ILE A 46 0.24 -6.98 -0.31
CA ILE A 46 1.14 -6.97 -1.47
C ILE A 46 0.33 -6.46 -2.64
N LEU A 47 0.87 -5.49 -3.37
CA LEU A 47 0.17 -4.84 -4.47
C LEU A 47 1.12 -4.35 -5.55
N SER A 48 0.57 -4.29 -6.77
CA SER A 48 1.29 -3.78 -7.95
C SER A 48 1.41 -2.24 -7.93
N GLU A 49 2.30 -1.70 -8.76
CA GLU A 49 2.40 -0.24 -8.96
C GLU A 49 1.05 0.39 -9.37
N LYS A 50 0.29 -0.31 -10.22
CA LYS A 50 -1.03 0.15 -10.69
C LYS A 50 -2.04 0.23 -9.54
N GLU A 51 -2.04 -0.76 -8.66
CA GLU A 51 -2.90 -0.74 -7.47
C GLU A 51 -2.47 0.34 -6.48
N LEU A 52 -1.15 0.54 -6.27
CA LEU A 52 -0.64 1.60 -5.41
C LEU A 52 -1.15 2.97 -5.87
N LYS A 53 -1.00 3.27 -7.17
CA LYS A 53 -1.43 4.55 -7.78
C LYS A 53 -2.94 4.76 -7.71
N ASN A 54 -3.74 3.70 -7.86
CA ASN A 54 -5.20 3.81 -7.93
C ASN A 54 -5.89 3.93 -6.56
N TYR A 55 -5.32 3.30 -5.52
CA TYR A 55 -5.97 3.16 -4.21
C TYR A 55 -5.29 3.93 -3.09
N PHE A 56 -4.03 4.35 -3.26
CA PHE A 56 -3.23 4.95 -2.20
C PHE A 56 -2.67 6.31 -2.60
N ARG A 57 -2.52 7.19 -1.61
CA ARG A 57 -1.84 8.47 -1.74
C ARG A 57 -0.64 8.50 -0.80
N GLN A 58 0.55 8.77 -1.33
CA GLN A 58 1.74 9.00 -0.51
C GLN A 58 1.55 10.30 0.30
N LEU A 59 1.87 10.23 1.60
CA LEU A 59 1.76 11.37 2.50
C LEU A 59 3.09 12.11 2.63
N TYR A 60 4.18 11.37 2.89
CA TYR A 60 5.55 11.85 3.07
C TYR A 60 6.51 10.74 2.64
#